data_AF-A0A7S4HTX2-F1
#
_entry.id   AF-A0A7S4HTX2-F1
#
_cell.length_a   1.000
_cell.length_b   1.000
_cell.length_c   1.000
_cell.angle_alpha   90.00
_cell.angle_beta   90.00
_cell.angle_gamma   90.00
#
_symmetry.space_group_name_H-M   'P 1'
#
loop_
_entity.id
_entity.type
_entity.pdbx_description
1 polymer ?
#
loop_
_entity_poly.entity_id
_entity_poly.type
_entity_poly.pdbx_seq_one_letter_code
_entity_poly.pdbx_strand_id
1 'polypeptide(L)'
;MDAGSVKTCGGSIEHGGKKNTGSSDIDRKIRIPVLLNLSLCALKEGKNAKAEKFCTFALEVPAGQSNAKVFFRRGRARMLNGHYRGAREDLRKSLDLIDTTAEEHLSREDAKLYEREKEAVLKEMEKLDTLELEAEQNLSRQKKAMRKALGGQTQVEEELSSFPADTITTMPTSESSSGKQGLVGSVAGSAKEPLLASKGNSGECIQHHGLYLDRRKHRAFSTLRAKPKRSFNSDKIDGRSEEDSLQQMSYLQWYLSAFERCLRRTLELLGEEIDDEKLEGWRRDEMLEQEKSNGKKKS
;
A
#
# COMPACT_ATOMS: atom_id res chain seq x y z
N MET A 1 -15.60 -63.27 -8.63
CA MET A 1 -16.45 -62.08 -8.66
C MET A 1 -15.54 -60.91 -9.00
N ASP A 2 -15.39 -60.65 -10.29
CA ASP A 2 -14.50 -59.62 -10.85
C ASP A 2 -15.20 -58.25 -10.81
N ALA A 3 -14.61 -57.30 -10.08
CA ALA A 3 -15.05 -55.92 -10.08
C ALA A 3 -14.33 -55.16 -11.20
N GLY A 4 -15.12 -54.72 -12.18
CA GLY A 4 -14.68 -54.05 -13.40
C GLY A 4 -14.02 -52.69 -13.15
N SER A 5 -12.86 -52.50 -13.79
CA SER A 5 -12.13 -51.25 -13.89
C SER A 5 -12.79 -50.35 -14.94
N VAL A 6 -13.50 -49.31 -14.50
CA VAL A 6 -14.10 -48.30 -15.38
C VAL A 6 -13.02 -47.29 -15.78
N LYS A 7 -12.53 -47.45 -17.00
CA LYS A 7 -11.54 -46.56 -17.64
C LYS A 7 -12.28 -45.34 -18.21
N THR A 8 -12.28 -44.22 -17.50
CA THR A 8 -12.84 -42.96 -18.00
C THR A 8 -11.83 -42.25 -18.89
N CYS A 9 -12.07 -42.29 -20.21
CA CYS A 9 -11.34 -41.50 -21.19
C CYS A 9 -11.81 -40.05 -21.14
N GLY A 10 -11.25 -39.26 -20.22
CA GLY A 10 -11.40 -37.80 -20.20
C GLY A 10 -10.60 -37.18 -21.33
N GLY A 11 -11.25 -36.92 -22.48
CA GLY A 11 -10.67 -36.17 -23.58
C GLY A 11 -10.43 -34.72 -23.18
N SER A 12 -9.17 -34.37 -22.91
CA SER A 12 -8.72 -32.99 -22.75
C SER A 12 -8.88 -32.26 -24.08
N ILE A 13 -9.91 -31.41 -24.19
CA ILE A 13 -10.07 -30.51 -25.33
C ILE A 13 -9.07 -29.37 -25.16
N GLU A 14 -7.86 -29.55 -25.69
CA GLU A 14 -6.86 -28.50 -25.81
C GLU A 14 -7.37 -27.41 -26.75
N HIS A 15 -8.04 -26.41 -26.19
CA HIS A 15 -8.32 -25.17 -26.88
C HIS A 15 -6.98 -24.42 -27.05
N GLY A 16 -6.33 -24.65 -28.19
CA GLY A 16 -5.18 -23.90 -28.69
C GLY A 16 -5.53 -22.45 -29.01
N GLY A 17 -5.95 -21.69 -28.00
CA GLY A 17 -6.02 -20.23 -28.07
C GLY A 17 -4.61 -19.69 -28.12
N LYS A 18 -4.21 -19.07 -29.24
CA LYS A 18 -3.00 -18.25 -29.35
C LYS A 18 -3.04 -17.19 -28.26
N LYS A 19 -2.40 -17.47 -27.11
CA LYS A 19 -2.37 -16.57 -25.96
C LYS A 19 -1.73 -15.26 -26.42
N ASN A 20 -2.38 -14.13 -26.15
CA ASN A 20 -1.88 -12.79 -26.40
C ASN A 20 -0.59 -12.54 -25.59
N THR A 21 0.55 -12.98 -26.13
CA THR A 21 1.87 -12.86 -25.50
C THR A 21 2.24 -11.40 -25.22
N GLY A 22 1.79 -10.47 -26.08
CA GLY A 22 2.04 -9.04 -25.91
C GLY A 22 1.46 -8.44 -24.62
N SER A 23 0.30 -8.90 -24.16
CA SER A 23 -0.34 -8.35 -22.95
C SER A 23 0.45 -8.73 -21.70
N SER A 24 0.90 -9.98 -21.59
CA SER A 24 1.65 -10.48 -20.44
C SER A 24 3.01 -9.78 -20.27
N ASP A 25 3.63 -9.38 -21.38
CA ASP A 25 4.91 -8.70 -21.38
C ASP A 25 4.81 -7.25 -20.87
N ILE A 26 3.74 -6.53 -21.28
CA ILE A 26 3.44 -5.18 -20.80
C ILE A 26 3.17 -5.20 -19.29
N ASP A 27 2.40 -6.19 -18.84
CA ASP A 27 2.09 -6.37 -17.42
C ASP A 27 3.34 -6.58 -16.56
N ARG A 28 4.25 -7.46 -17.01
CA ARG A 28 5.50 -7.77 -16.31
C ARG A 28 6.49 -6.61 -16.32
N LYS A 29 6.64 -5.93 -17.46
CA LYS A 29 7.68 -4.90 -17.67
C LYS A 29 7.26 -3.51 -17.18
N ILE A 30 5.97 -3.19 -17.22
CA ILE A 30 5.48 -1.83 -16.96
C ILE A 30 4.49 -1.81 -15.80
N ARG A 31 3.38 -2.55 -15.91
CA ARG A 31 2.26 -2.42 -14.97
C ARG A 31 2.64 -2.79 -13.54
N ILE A 32 3.25 -3.96 -13.34
CA ILE A 32 3.63 -4.45 -12.02
C ILE A 32 4.67 -3.54 -11.35
N PRO A 33 5.78 -3.15 -12.01
CA PRO A 33 6.74 -2.20 -11.43
C PRO A 33 6.12 -0.86 -11.03
N VAL A 34 5.20 -0.32 -11.84
CA VAL A 34 4.48 0.92 -11.53
C VAL A 34 3.62 0.76 -10.28
N LEU A 35 2.79 -0.29 -10.21
CA LEU A 35 1.94 -0.57 -9.05
C LEU A 35 2.75 -0.80 -7.77
N LEU A 36 3.88 -1.51 -7.88
CA LEU A 36 4.81 -1.69 -6.78
C LEU A 36 5.38 -0.34 -6.32
N ASN A 37 5.88 0.49 -7.24
CA ASN A 37 6.42 1.80 -6.86
C ASN A 37 5.38 2.70 -6.19
N LEU A 38 4.14 2.72 -6.71
CA LEU A 38 3.02 3.43 -6.09
C LEU A 38 2.73 2.91 -4.67
N SER A 39 2.71 1.59 -4.46
CA SER A 39 2.49 1.01 -3.13
C SER A 39 3.60 1.38 -2.14
N LEU A 40 4.85 1.43 -2.61
CA LEU A 40 5.98 1.88 -1.78
C LEU A 40 5.89 3.36 -1.42
N CYS A 41 5.50 4.23 -2.36
CA CYS A 41 5.27 5.64 -2.06
C CYS A 41 4.14 5.81 -1.03
N ALA A 42 3.02 5.11 -1.22
CA ALA A 42 1.92 5.13 -0.27
C ALA A 42 2.31 4.66 1.13
N LEU A 43 3.15 3.62 1.25
CA LEU A 43 3.71 3.18 2.54
C LEU A 43 4.59 4.26 3.20
N LYS A 44 5.44 4.94 2.42
CA LYS A 44 6.29 6.03 2.93
C LYS A 44 5.49 7.25 3.40
N GLU A 45 4.33 7.49 2.79
CA GLU A 45 3.39 8.54 3.18
C GLU A 45 2.45 8.12 4.33
N GLY A 46 2.53 6.88 4.82
CA GLY A 46 1.62 6.35 5.85
C GLY A 46 0.20 6.06 5.35
N LYS A 47 -0.04 6.10 4.03
CA LYS A 47 -1.34 5.82 3.39
C LYS A 47 -1.52 4.30 3.18
N ASN A 48 -1.52 3.55 4.28
CA ASN A 48 -1.47 2.08 4.30
C ASN A 48 -2.63 1.43 3.52
N ALA A 49 -3.85 1.93 3.66
CA ALA A 49 -5.01 1.43 2.91
C ALA A 49 -4.86 1.59 1.38
N LYS A 50 -4.22 2.67 0.91
CA LYS A 50 -3.94 2.84 -0.53
C LYS A 50 -2.84 1.88 -1.00
N ALA A 51 -1.80 1.68 -0.20
CA ALA A 51 -0.74 0.73 -0.49
C ALA A 51 -1.28 -0.70 -0.66
N GLU A 52 -2.21 -1.12 0.21
CA GLU A 52 -2.88 -2.42 0.13
C GLU A 52 -3.69 -2.55 -1.18
N LYS A 53 -4.43 -1.51 -1.58
CA LYS A 53 -5.17 -1.49 -2.86
C LYS A 53 -4.26 -1.66 -4.07
N PHE A 54 -3.15 -0.90 -4.14
CA PHE A 54 -2.20 -1.04 -5.24
C PHE A 54 -1.58 -2.44 -5.34
N CYS A 55 -1.27 -3.07 -4.20
CA CYS A 55 -0.79 -4.44 -4.20
C CYS A 55 -1.89 -5.44 -4.61
N THR A 56 -3.15 -5.17 -4.26
CA THR A 56 -4.29 -6.00 -4.68
C THR A 56 -4.49 -5.94 -6.19
N PHE A 57 -4.44 -4.74 -6.80
CA PHE A 57 -4.45 -4.59 -8.26
C PHE A 57 -3.26 -5.29 -8.94
N ALA A 58 -2.10 -5.34 -8.29
CA ALA A 58 -0.97 -6.08 -8.82
C ALA A 58 -1.20 -7.60 -8.81
N LEU A 59 -1.99 -8.14 -7.87
CA LEU A 59 -2.32 -9.56 -7.78
C LEU A 59 -3.46 -10.01 -8.71
N GLU A 60 -4.25 -9.08 -9.23
CA GLU A 60 -5.22 -9.34 -10.30
C GLU A 60 -4.51 -9.72 -11.61
N VAL A 61 -3.23 -9.33 -11.75
CA VAL A 61 -2.38 -9.68 -12.87
C VAL A 61 -1.67 -11.01 -12.59
N PRO A 62 -1.73 -12.02 -13.50
CA PRO A 62 -1.10 -13.32 -13.28
C PRO A 62 0.40 -13.24 -12.96
N ALA A 63 1.14 -12.37 -13.65
CA ALA A 63 2.56 -12.15 -13.40
C ALA A 63 2.86 -11.50 -12.03
N GLY A 64 1.86 -10.90 -11.38
CA GLY A 64 1.99 -10.35 -10.03
C GLY A 64 1.84 -11.40 -8.95
N GLN A 65 1.08 -12.47 -9.22
CA GLN A 65 0.90 -13.59 -8.29
C GLN A 65 2.19 -14.42 -8.11
N SER A 66 3.11 -14.37 -9.07
CA SER A 66 4.43 -14.98 -8.97
C SER A 66 5.50 -14.03 -8.41
N ASN A 67 5.14 -12.82 -7.96
CA ASN A 67 6.09 -11.81 -7.51
C ASN A 67 6.06 -11.64 -5.99
N ALA A 68 7.12 -12.10 -5.32
CA ALA A 68 7.28 -12.02 -3.86
C ALA A 68 7.10 -10.60 -3.31
N LYS A 69 7.58 -9.58 -4.04
CA LYS A 69 7.53 -8.17 -3.59
C LYS A 69 6.10 -7.65 -3.42
N VAL A 70 5.16 -8.19 -4.19
CA VAL A 70 3.74 -7.80 -4.10
C VAL A 70 3.16 -8.26 -2.77
N PHE A 71 3.40 -9.53 -2.41
CA PHE A 71 2.95 -10.09 -1.13
C PHE A 71 3.66 -9.43 0.06
N PHE A 72 4.97 -9.22 -0.01
CA PHE A 72 5.72 -8.52 1.04
C PHE A 72 5.15 -7.12 1.33
N ARG A 73 4.93 -6.30 0.30
CA ARG A 73 4.39 -4.93 0.47
C ARG A 73 2.94 -4.93 0.95
N ARG A 74 2.12 -5.88 0.48
CA ARG A 74 0.74 -6.04 0.97
C ARG A 74 0.70 -6.48 2.44
N GLY A 75 1.51 -7.46 2.81
CA GLY A 75 1.63 -7.94 4.18
C GLY A 75 2.05 -6.82 5.13
N ARG A 76 3.04 -6.01 4.74
CA ARG A 76 3.45 -4.82 5.49
C ARG A 76 2.33 -3.78 5.61
N ALA A 77 1.60 -3.50 4.53
CA ALA A 77 0.46 -2.59 4.57
C ALA A 77 -0.66 -3.08 5.52
N ARG A 78 -0.98 -4.38 5.49
CA ARG A 78 -1.97 -5.02 6.36
C ARG A 78 -1.55 -5.01 7.83
N MET A 79 -0.27 -5.28 8.09
CA MET A 79 0.31 -5.19 9.44
C MET A 79 0.11 -3.79 10.02
N LEU A 80 0.40 -2.75 9.23
CA LEU A 80 0.21 -1.36 9.65
C LEU A 80 -1.27 -0.93 9.75
N ASN A 81 -2.19 -1.67 9.13
CA ASN A 81 -3.65 -1.49 9.29
C ASN A 81 -4.22 -2.28 10.48
N GLY A 82 -3.41 -3.07 11.20
CA GLY A 82 -3.89 -3.95 12.28
C GLY A 82 -4.51 -5.26 11.79
N HIS A 83 -4.44 -5.57 10.50
CA HIS A 83 -4.92 -6.82 9.90
C HIS A 83 -3.86 -7.93 10.02
N TYR A 84 -3.52 -8.33 11.24
CA TYR A 84 -2.34 -9.17 11.51
C TYR A 84 -2.39 -10.56 10.86
N ARG A 85 -3.53 -11.25 10.94
CA ARG A 85 -3.70 -12.57 10.31
C ARG A 85 -3.43 -12.54 8.80
N GLY A 86 -4.02 -11.56 8.10
CA GLY A 86 -3.82 -11.39 6.66
C GLY A 86 -2.39 -10.97 6.31
N ALA A 87 -1.74 -10.19 7.17
CA ALA A 87 -0.33 -9.86 7.03
C ALA A 87 0.58 -11.10 7.13
N ARG A 88 0.31 -11.98 8.09
CA ARG A 88 1.07 -13.24 8.29
C ARG A 88 0.99 -14.15 7.07
N GLU A 89 -0.21 -14.32 6.52
CA GLU A 89 -0.44 -15.12 5.31
C GLU A 89 0.32 -14.54 4.10
N ASP A 90 0.35 -13.23 3.94
CA ASP A 90 1.07 -12.57 2.86
C ASP A 90 2.60 -12.65 3.02
N LEU A 91 3.13 -12.43 4.22
CA LEU A 91 4.57 -12.53 4.47
C LEU A 91 5.09 -13.96 4.28
N ARG A 92 4.33 -14.98 4.70
CA ARG A 92 4.66 -16.39 4.44
C ARG A 92 4.72 -16.70 2.95
N LYS A 93 3.69 -16.31 2.18
CA LYS A 93 3.69 -16.47 0.72
C LYS A 93 4.88 -15.77 0.05
N SER A 94 5.28 -14.60 0.58
CA SER A 94 6.47 -13.92 0.09
C SER A 94 7.75 -14.73 0.35
N LEU A 95 7.88 -15.39 1.50
CA LEU A 95 9.02 -16.28 1.79
C LEU A 95 9.03 -17.48 0.87
N ASP A 96 7.87 -18.15 0.73
CA ASP A 96 7.74 -19.32 -0.14
C ASP A 96 8.19 -18.99 -1.58
N LEU A 97 7.76 -17.84 -2.11
CA LEU A 97 8.16 -17.38 -3.45
C LEU A 97 9.65 -17.01 -3.55
N ILE A 98 10.25 -16.45 -2.49
CA ILE A 98 11.69 -16.15 -2.48
C ILE A 98 12.49 -17.46 -2.50
N ASP A 99 12.08 -18.44 -1.71
CA ASP A 99 12.75 -19.74 -1.62
C ASP A 99 12.65 -20.50 -2.96
N THR A 100 11.48 -20.52 -3.61
CA THR A 100 11.35 -21.12 -4.96
C THR A 100 12.19 -20.40 -6.01
N THR A 101 12.28 -19.06 -5.94
CA THR A 101 13.05 -18.29 -6.93
C THR A 101 14.57 -18.47 -6.71
N ALA A 102 15.01 -18.64 -5.46
CA ALA A 102 16.40 -18.88 -5.13
C ALA A 102 16.90 -20.25 -5.64
N GLU A 103 16.03 -21.27 -5.63
CA GLU A 103 16.34 -22.60 -6.19
C GLU A 103 16.53 -22.56 -7.71
N GLU A 104 15.77 -21.71 -8.42
CA GLU A 104 15.83 -21.59 -9.89
C GLU A 104 17.04 -20.76 -10.38
N HIS A 105 17.45 -19.74 -9.63
CA HIS A 105 18.43 -18.74 -10.08
C HIS A 105 19.75 -18.82 -9.30
N LEU A 106 20.50 -19.91 -9.51
CA LEU A 106 21.78 -20.23 -8.86
C LEU A 106 23.00 -19.36 -9.30
N SER A 107 22.80 -18.10 -9.69
CA SER A 107 23.94 -17.19 -9.88
C SER A 107 24.44 -16.69 -8.52
N ARG A 108 25.78 -16.57 -8.36
CA ARG A 108 26.38 -16.15 -7.08
C ARG A 108 25.98 -14.73 -6.67
N GLU A 109 25.66 -13.87 -7.63
CA GLU A 109 25.27 -12.48 -7.40
C GLU A 109 23.80 -12.39 -6.96
N ASP A 110 22.92 -13.17 -7.58
CA ASP A 110 21.50 -13.21 -7.25
C ASP A 110 21.26 -13.83 -5.87
N ALA A 111 22.06 -14.83 -5.47
CA ALA A 111 21.96 -15.44 -4.14
C ALA A 111 22.06 -14.42 -2.99
N LYS A 112 22.97 -13.43 -3.10
CA LYS A 112 23.11 -12.37 -2.09
C LYS A 112 21.89 -11.44 -2.04
N LEU A 113 21.23 -11.23 -3.18
CA LEU A 113 20.02 -10.42 -3.23
C LEU A 113 18.85 -11.17 -2.58
N TYR A 114 18.68 -12.46 -2.88
CA TYR A 114 17.64 -13.30 -2.26
C TYR A 114 17.80 -13.39 -0.74
N GLU A 115 19.02 -13.58 -0.23
CA GLU A 115 19.26 -13.60 1.22
C GLU A 115 18.85 -12.29 1.90
N ARG A 116 19.14 -11.14 1.27
CA ARG A 116 18.71 -9.83 1.80
C ARG A 116 17.19 -9.68 1.77
N GLU A 117 16.54 -10.14 0.72
CA GLU A 117 15.08 -10.09 0.60
C GLU A 117 14.44 -11.01 1.65
N LYS A 118 14.94 -12.24 1.81
CA LYS A 118 14.51 -13.20 2.84
C LYS A 118 14.67 -12.65 4.25
N GLU A 119 15.85 -12.10 4.57
CA GLU A 119 16.12 -11.47 5.86
C GLU A 119 15.16 -10.30 6.13
N ALA A 120 14.82 -9.50 5.11
CA ALA A 120 13.86 -8.42 5.24
C ALA A 120 12.44 -8.93 5.55
N VAL A 121 12.00 -10.05 4.94
CA VAL A 121 10.70 -10.65 5.25
C VAL A 121 10.67 -11.21 6.68
N LEU A 122 11.73 -11.91 7.11
CA LEU A 122 11.84 -12.45 8.46
C LEU A 122 11.79 -11.36 9.53
N LYS A 123 12.47 -10.23 9.32
CA LYS A 123 12.41 -9.07 10.23
C LYS A 123 11.01 -8.47 10.33
N GLU A 124 10.25 -8.44 9.24
CA GLU A 124 8.86 -7.96 9.28
C GLU A 124 7.93 -8.98 9.95
N MET A 125 8.20 -10.29 9.83
CA MET A 125 7.47 -11.33 10.56
C MET A 125 7.70 -11.26 12.07
N GLU A 126 8.94 -11.02 12.51
CA GLU A 126 9.25 -10.82 13.93
C GLU A 126 8.49 -9.62 14.51
N LYS A 127 8.46 -8.50 13.79
CA LYS A 127 7.66 -7.33 14.17
C LYS A 127 6.17 -7.66 14.23
N LEU A 128 5.68 -8.50 13.33
CA LEU A 128 4.28 -8.93 13.33
C LEU A 128 3.95 -9.74 14.58
N ASP A 129 4.83 -10.67 14.99
CA ASP A 129 4.66 -11.45 16.23
C ASP A 129 4.59 -10.53 17.46
N THR A 130 5.45 -9.51 17.53
CA THR A 130 5.41 -8.53 18.64
C THR A 130 4.10 -7.74 18.67
N LEU A 131 3.60 -7.29 17.51
CA LEU A 131 2.37 -6.50 17.42
C LEU A 131 1.12 -7.33 17.74
N GLU A 132 1.09 -8.60 17.34
CA GLU A 132 0.00 -9.52 17.68
C GLU A 132 -0.10 -9.75 19.20
N LEU A 133 1.04 -9.97 19.86
CA LEU A 133 1.09 -10.14 21.32
C LEU A 133 0.59 -8.88 22.03
N GLU A 134 1.05 -7.70 21.60
CA GLU A 134 0.59 -6.42 22.16
C GLU A 134 -0.92 -6.20 21.95
N ALA A 135 -1.43 -6.54 20.77
CA ALA A 135 -2.86 -6.45 20.46
C ALA A 135 -3.69 -7.36 21.36
N GLU A 136 -3.25 -8.59 21.60
CA GLU A 136 -3.92 -9.54 22.49
C GLU A 136 -3.92 -9.05 23.95
N GLN A 137 -2.78 -8.54 24.44
CA GLN A 137 -2.67 -7.96 25.77
C GLN A 137 -3.61 -6.77 25.94
N ASN A 138 -3.68 -5.89 24.94
CA ASN A 138 -4.57 -4.73 24.94
C ASN A 138 -6.05 -5.15 24.96
N LEU A 139 -6.43 -6.16 24.17
CA LEU A 139 -7.78 -6.71 24.16
C LEU A 139 -8.15 -7.32 25.53
N SER A 140 -7.22 -8.06 26.14
CA SER A 140 -7.40 -8.63 27.49
C SER A 140 -7.60 -7.53 28.55
N ARG A 141 -6.82 -6.45 28.49
CA ARG A 141 -6.97 -5.28 29.37
C ARG A 141 -8.32 -4.61 29.18
N GLN A 142 -8.75 -4.39 27.93
CA GLN A 142 -10.06 -3.80 27.62
C GLN A 142 -11.21 -4.67 28.14
N LYS A 143 -11.15 -5.99 27.93
CA LYS A 143 -12.16 -6.93 28.42
C LYS A 143 -12.27 -6.89 29.95
N LYS A 144 -11.14 -6.85 30.66
CA LYS A 144 -11.12 -6.71 32.14
C LYS A 144 -11.71 -5.38 32.60
N ALA A 145 -11.35 -4.28 31.93
CA ALA A 145 -11.90 -2.96 32.22
C ALA A 145 -13.43 -2.90 32.00
N MET A 146 -13.92 -3.49 30.90
CA MET A 146 -15.35 -3.61 30.62
C MET A 146 -16.08 -4.45 31.67
N ARG A 147 -15.53 -5.61 32.06
CA ARG A 147 -16.10 -6.46 33.12
C ARG A 147 -16.26 -5.69 34.43
N LYS A 148 -15.24 -4.89 34.80
CA LYS A 148 -15.28 -4.03 35.98
C LYS A 148 -16.31 -2.89 35.87
N ALA A 149 -16.45 -2.28 34.69
CA ALA A 149 -17.37 -1.18 34.44
C ALA A 149 -18.86 -1.62 34.47
N LEU A 150 -19.15 -2.83 34.01
CA LEU A 150 -20.52 -3.38 33.98
C LEU A 150 -21.00 -3.94 35.33
N GLY A 151 -20.26 -3.73 36.42
CA GLY A 151 -20.65 -4.22 37.74
C GLY A 151 -20.56 -5.75 37.89
N GLY A 152 -19.90 -6.44 36.96
CA GLY A 152 -19.65 -7.88 37.04
C GLY A 152 -18.62 -8.18 38.13
N GLN A 153 -19.06 -8.25 39.39
CA GLN A 153 -18.28 -8.88 40.45
C GLN A 153 -18.20 -10.37 40.17
N THR A 154 -17.16 -10.79 39.43
CA THR A 154 -16.77 -12.19 39.32
C THR A 154 -16.34 -12.70 40.69
N GLN A 155 -17.29 -13.21 41.48
CA GLN A 155 -16.99 -14.08 42.62
C GLN A 155 -17.15 -15.56 42.27
N VAL A 156 -17.33 -15.96 40.99
CA VAL A 156 -17.81 -17.32 40.66
C VAL A 156 -16.84 -18.20 39.84
N GLU A 157 -15.68 -17.72 39.37
CA GLU A 157 -14.85 -18.53 38.45
C GLU A 157 -13.73 -19.37 39.11
N GLU A 158 -13.59 -19.38 40.44
CA GLU A 158 -12.54 -20.19 41.12
C GLU A 158 -13.00 -21.59 41.58
N GLU A 159 -14.30 -21.93 41.49
CA GLU A 159 -14.80 -23.27 41.90
C GLU A 159 -14.98 -24.28 40.76
N LEU A 160 -14.78 -23.92 39.49
CA LEU A 160 -14.96 -24.87 38.38
C LEU A 160 -13.72 -25.66 37.96
N SER A 161 -12.55 -25.43 38.58
CA SER A 161 -11.33 -26.22 38.31
C SER A 161 -11.10 -27.36 39.30
N SER A 162 -12.06 -27.68 40.17
CA SER A 162 -11.96 -28.77 41.15
C SER A 162 -12.81 -30.00 40.83
N PHE A 163 -13.48 -30.05 39.68
CA PHE A 163 -14.23 -31.26 39.29
C PHE A 163 -13.25 -32.40 38.94
N PRO A 164 -13.26 -33.53 39.68
CA PRO A 164 -12.40 -34.68 39.40
C PRO A 164 -12.78 -35.30 38.06
N ALA A 165 -11.77 -35.67 37.27
CA ALA A 165 -11.87 -36.12 35.88
C ALA A 165 -12.52 -37.51 35.69
N ASP A 166 -13.19 -38.06 36.69
CA ASP A 166 -13.63 -39.46 36.72
C ASP A 166 -15.14 -39.59 36.66
N THR A 167 -15.79 -39.17 35.57
CA THR A 167 -17.10 -39.79 35.20
C THR A 167 -17.34 -39.70 33.71
N ILE A 168 -16.88 -40.72 33.00
CA ILE A 168 -17.32 -41.06 31.65
C ILE A 168 -18.80 -41.47 31.76
N THR A 169 -19.72 -40.62 31.30
CA THR A 169 -21.11 -41.03 31.07
C THR A 169 -21.53 -40.59 29.67
N THR A 170 -21.44 -41.57 28.79
CA THR A 170 -22.02 -41.67 27.46
C THR A 170 -23.50 -41.29 27.49
N MET A 171 -23.92 -40.30 26.70
CA MET A 171 -25.33 -40.09 26.33
C MET A 171 -25.42 -39.40 24.94
N PRO A 172 -26.56 -39.52 24.24
CA PRO A 172 -26.58 -39.79 22.81
C PRO A 172 -26.89 -38.58 21.94
N THR A 173 -26.53 -38.74 20.66
CA THR A 173 -26.93 -37.93 19.52
C THR A 173 -28.45 -37.84 19.39
N SER A 174 -28.98 -36.61 19.36
CA SER A 174 -30.31 -36.35 18.81
C SER A 174 -30.29 -35.11 17.94
N GLU A 175 -30.98 -35.26 16.82
CA GLU A 175 -31.05 -34.36 15.68
C GLU A 175 -32.04 -33.21 15.90
N SER A 176 -31.88 -32.20 15.05
CA SER A 176 -32.96 -31.45 14.38
C SER A 176 -33.42 -30.08 14.91
N SER A 177 -33.69 -29.25 13.90
CA SER A 177 -34.76 -28.25 13.79
C SER A 177 -34.43 -26.76 14.02
N SER A 178 -34.27 -26.08 12.88
CA SER A 178 -34.95 -24.85 12.46
C SER A 178 -35.76 -24.04 13.48
N GLY A 179 -35.54 -22.72 13.57
CA GLY A 179 -36.57 -21.82 14.10
C GLY A 179 -36.17 -20.37 14.40
N LYS A 180 -36.44 -19.48 13.43
CA LYS A 180 -37.07 -18.14 13.54
C LYS A 180 -36.56 -17.06 14.54
N GLN A 181 -36.26 -15.91 13.91
CA GLN A 181 -36.79 -14.55 14.14
C GLN A 181 -36.53 -13.80 15.46
N GLY A 182 -35.78 -12.69 15.32
CA GLY A 182 -36.28 -11.34 15.61
C GLY A 182 -36.31 -10.88 17.07
N LEU A 183 -35.39 -9.97 17.43
CA LEU A 183 -35.71 -8.92 18.41
C LEU A 183 -34.83 -7.68 18.20
N VAL A 184 -35.50 -6.61 17.80
CA VAL A 184 -35.04 -5.22 17.80
C VAL A 184 -35.05 -4.72 19.25
N GLY A 185 -33.93 -4.17 19.70
CA GLY A 185 -33.80 -3.55 21.03
C GLY A 185 -32.88 -2.34 20.94
N SER A 186 -33.47 -1.19 20.65
CA SER A 186 -32.82 0.12 20.69
C SER A 186 -32.78 0.61 22.14
N VAL A 187 -31.59 0.83 22.69
CA VAL A 187 -31.42 1.46 24.00
C VAL A 187 -30.49 2.66 23.83
N ALA A 188 -31.11 3.85 23.81
CA ALA A 188 -30.43 5.13 23.92
C ALA A 188 -29.98 5.31 25.38
N GLY A 189 -28.67 5.36 25.59
CA GLY A 189 -28.05 5.65 26.89
C GLY A 189 -27.02 6.76 26.75
N SER A 190 -27.41 7.99 27.07
CA SER A 190 -26.50 9.11 27.31
C SER A 190 -25.58 8.78 28.49
N ALA A 191 -24.29 8.61 28.23
CA ALA A 191 -23.26 8.55 29.26
C ALA A 191 -22.29 9.72 29.08
N LYS A 192 -22.20 10.55 30.13
CA LYS A 192 -21.28 11.66 30.30
C LYS A 192 -19.84 11.18 30.19
N GLU A 193 -19.05 11.88 29.38
CA GLU A 193 -17.58 11.76 29.32
C GLU A 193 -16.93 12.10 30.68
N PRO A 194 -16.05 11.25 31.21
CA PRO A 194 -15.06 11.67 32.18
C PRO A 194 -13.77 12.10 31.47
N LEU A 195 -13.46 13.39 31.58
CA LEU A 195 -12.15 13.98 31.33
C LEU A 195 -11.08 13.26 32.17
N LEU A 196 -10.34 12.34 31.54
CA LEU A 196 -9.13 11.76 32.12
C LEU A 196 -7.92 12.52 31.58
N ALA A 197 -7.36 13.36 32.44
CA ALA A 197 -6.07 14.02 32.26
C ALA A 197 -4.95 12.97 32.19
N SER A 198 -4.48 12.68 30.99
CA SER A 198 -3.28 11.90 30.74
C SER A 198 -2.04 12.76 31.03
N LYS A 199 -1.53 12.69 32.26
CA LYS A 199 -0.12 12.96 32.56
C LYS A 199 0.67 11.69 32.25
N GLY A 200 1.45 11.70 31.17
CA GLY A 200 2.23 10.54 30.76
C GLY A 200 3.34 10.89 29.78
N ASN A 201 4.55 10.93 30.32
CA ASN A 201 5.85 10.73 29.69
C ASN A 201 6.25 11.56 28.46
N SER A 202 7.22 12.44 28.69
CA SER A 202 8.16 13.00 27.73
C SER A 202 8.68 11.92 26.79
N GLY A 203 8.15 11.92 25.56
CA GLY A 203 8.64 11.11 24.47
C GLY A 203 10.11 11.43 24.20
N GLU A 204 10.93 10.39 24.22
CA GLU A 204 12.17 10.39 23.46
C GLU A 204 11.79 10.61 21.99
N CYS A 205 11.95 11.85 21.55
CA CYS A 205 11.94 12.21 20.15
C CYS A 205 13.08 11.47 19.48
N ILE A 206 12.77 10.36 18.81
CA ILE A 206 13.68 9.74 17.85
C ILE A 206 13.93 10.80 16.78
N GLN A 207 15.05 11.50 16.93
CA GLN A 207 15.54 12.42 15.93
C GLN A 207 15.88 11.61 14.69
N HIS A 208 14.91 11.51 13.78
CA HIS A 208 15.17 11.09 12.42
C HIS A 208 16.18 12.08 11.84
N HIS A 209 17.46 11.71 11.88
CA HIS A 209 18.50 12.28 11.04
C HIS A 209 18.13 11.96 9.60
N GLY A 210 17.25 12.80 9.03
CA GLY A 210 16.97 12.79 7.61
C GLY A 210 18.28 12.95 6.87
N LEU A 211 18.55 12.02 5.95
CA LEU A 211 19.69 12.02 5.01
C LEU A 211 19.81 13.29 4.14
N TYR A 212 18.98 14.31 4.38
CA TYR A 212 18.84 15.54 3.61
C TYR A 212 19.05 16.83 4.41
N LEU A 213 19.41 16.78 5.70
CA LEU A 213 19.60 18.01 6.50
C LEU A 213 21.01 18.63 6.39
N ASP A 214 21.94 18.03 5.65
CA ASP A 214 23.27 18.60 5.45
C ASP A 214 23.27 19.72 4.39
N ARG A 215 22.80 20.91 4.81
CA ARG A 215 22.71 22.13 3.99
C ARG A 215 24.06 22.60 3.43
N ARG A 216 25.18 22.10 3.95
CA ARG A 216 26.54 22.45 3.48
C ARG A 216 27.00 21.66 2.26
N LYS A 217 26.40 20.49 1.99
CA LYS A 217 26.70 19.69 0.79
C LYS A 217 25.88 20.11 -0.44
N HIS A 218 25.02 21.12 -0.30
CA HIS A 218 24.07 21.60 -1.31
C HIS A 218 24.70 22.27 -2.56
N ARG A 219 26.03 22.33 -2.68
CA ARG A 219 26.70 23.10 -3.76
C ARG A 219 27.74 22.35 -4.60
N ALA A 220 27.97 21.06 -4.36
CA ALA A 220 29.02 20.34 -5.11
C ALA A 220 28.54 19.72 -6.44
N PHE A 221 27.24 19.49 -6.63
CA PHE A 221 26.73 18.73 -7.80
C PHE A 221 25.93 19.56 -8.82
N SER A 222 25.92 20.89 -8.69
CA SER A 222 25.29 21.80 -9.67
C SER A 222 26.32 22.69 -10.37
N THR A 223 27.39 22.09 -10.88
CA THR A 223 28.35 22.75 -11.78
C THR A 223 28.34 22.09 -13.16
N LEU A 224 27.14 21.86 -13.71
CA LEU A 224 26.99 21.81 -15.16
C LEU A 224 27.29 23.22 -15.69
N ARG A 225 28.57 23.41 -16.06
CA ARG A 225 29.19 24.55 -16.74
C ARG A 225 28.20 25.61 -17.23
N ALA A 226 28.08 26.69 -16.47
CA ALA A 226 27.75 27.98 -17.05
C ALA A 226 28.85 28.31 -18.07
N LYS A 227 28.53 28.23 -19.36
CA LYS A 227 29.45 28.73 -20.40
C LYS A 227 29.66 30.23 -20.15
N PRO A 228 30.89 30.74 -20.18
CA PRO A 228 31.14 32.16 -20.02
C PRO A 228 30.41 32.92 -21.11
N LYS A 229 29.63 33.94 -20.71
CA LYS A 229 29.03 34.92 -21.62
C LYS A 229 30.17 35.54 -22.44
N ARG A 230 30.26 35.18 -23.72
CA ARG A 230 31.02 35.96 -24.70
C ARG A 230 30.35 37.33 -24.76
N SER A 231 31.07 38.38 -24.35
CA SER A 231 30.69 39.76 -24.59
C SER A 231 30.62 39.97 -26.10
N PHE A 232 29.39 40.00 -26.62
CA PHE A 232 29.13 40.34 -28.01
C PHE A 232 29.08 41.87 -28.10
N ASN A 233 30.04 42.45 -28.80
CA ASN A 233 30.08 43.88 -29.08
C ASN A 233 28.82 44.27 -29.88
N SER A 234 28.00 45.12 -29.29
CA SER A 234 26.84 45.73 -29.89
C SER A 234 27.26 46.96 -30.66
N ASP A 235 27.51 46.83 -31.96
CA ASP A 235 27.51 47.98 -32.87
C ASP A 235 27.03 47.52 -34.27
N LYS A 236 25.98 48.19 -34.74
CA LYS A 236 25.27 48.09 -36.04
C LYS A 236 24.14 47.06 -36.11
N ILE A 237 22.87 47.48 -35.94
CA ILE A 237 21.99 48.25 -36.86
C ILE A 237 21.27 47.33 -37.86
N ASP A 238 19.96 47.30 -37.64
CA ASP A 238 18.80 47.19 -38.53
C ASP A 238 18.49 45.90 -39.31
N GLY A 239 17.37 45.32 -38.90
CA GLY A 239 16.40 44.76 -39.83
C GLY A 239 16.02 43.31 -39.56
N ARG A 240 14.80 43.13 -39.04
CA ARG A 240 13.88 42.07 -39.47
C ARG A 240 14.11 40.66 -38.89
N SER A 241 13.38 40.32 -37.84
CA SER A 241 12.31 39.29 -37.85
C SER A 241 11.68 39.17 -36.46
N GLU A 242 10.35 39.22 -36.36
CA GLU A 242 9.62 38.98 -35.09
C GLU A 242 9.52 37.48 -34.74
N GLU A 243 10.08 36.59 -35.57
CA GLU A 243 9.93 35.13 -35.44
C GLU A 243 10.91 34.48 -34.44
N ASP A 244 11.98 35.16 -34.01
CA ASP A 244 12.95 34.61 -33.05
C ASP A 244 12.54 34.77 -31.57
N SER A 245 11.38 35.37 -31.30
CA SER A 245 10.84 35.56 -29.95
C SER A 245 10.30 34.27 -29.32
N LEU A 246 10.19 33.17 -30.09
CA LEU A 246 9.48 31.95 -29.68
C LEU A 246 10.31 30.89 -28.95
N GLN A 247 11.62 31.07 -28.72
CA GLN A 247 12.43 29.94 -28.24
C GLN A 247 13.43 30.25 -27.13
N GLN A 248 12.94 30.92 -26.09
CA GLN A 248 13.43 30.66 -24.73
C GLN A 248 12.26 30.30 -23.81
N MET A 249 11.58 29.19 -24.10
CA MET A 249 10.86 28.50 -23.03
C MET A 249 11.86 28.23 -21.91
N SER A 250 11.57 28.72 -20.71
CA SER A 250 12.45 28.46 -19.57
C SER A 250 12.60 26.94 -19.40
N TYR A 251 13.77 26.50 -18.96
CA TYR A 251 14.02 25.08 -18.73
C TYR A 251 12.96 24.43 -17.82
N LEU A 252 12.43 25.23 -16.88
CA LEU A 252 11.29 24.86 -16.03
C LEU A 252 10.02 24.61 -16.85
N GLN A 253 9.69 25.49 -17.79
CA GLN A 253 8.49 25.37 -18.62
C GLN A 253 8.57 24.17 -19.57
N TRP A 254 9.75 23.84 -20.09
CA TRP A 254 9.98 22.60 -20.83
C TRP A 254 9.80 21.36 -19.95
N TYR A 255 10.38 21.37 -18.75
CA TYR A 255 10.26 20.26 -17.80
C TYR A 255 8.80 20.03 -17.38
N LEU A 256 8.07 21.11 -17.10
CA LEU A 256 6.64 21.05 -16.77
C LEU A 256 5.82 20.50 -17.95
N SER A 257 6.11 20.92 -19.19
CA SER A 257 5.42 20.40 -20.38
C SER A 257 5.73 18.92 -20.61
N ALA A 258 6.98 18.49 -20.41
CA ALA A 258 7.36 17.09 -20.49
C ALA A 258 6.66 16.25 -19.40
N PHE A 259 6.60 16.77 -18.18
CA PHE A 259 5.92 16.12 -17.06
C PHE A 259 4.40 16.00 -17.28
N GLU A 260 3.76 17.05 -17.82
CA GLU A 260 2.35 17.03 -18.20
C GLU A 260 2.05 15.92 -19.21
N ARG A 261 2.87 15.77 -20.26
CA ARG A 261 2.71 14.70 -21.26
C ARG A 261 2.87 13.30 -20.65
N CYS A 262 3.84 13.12 -19.75
CA CYS A 262 4.03 11.85 -19.05
C CYS A 262 2.83 11.52 -18.14
N LEU A 263 2.28 12.50 -17.45
CA LEU A 263 1.10 12.31 -16.60
C LEU A 263 -0.15 11.98 -17.42
N ARG A 264 -0.41 12.71 -18.51
CA ARG A 264 -1.52 12.41 -19.43
C ARG A 264 -1.45 10.98 -19.94
N ARG A 265 -0.27 10.54 -20.40
CA ARG A 265 -0.10 9.17 -20.89
C ARG A 265 -0.27 8.11 -19.79
N THR A 266 0.12 8.43 -18.56
CA THR A 266 -0.06 7.52 -17.42
C THR A 266 -1.54 7.39 -17.05
N LEU A 267 -2.29 8.50 -17.09
CA LEU A 267 -3.74 8.51 -16.81
C LEU A 267 -4.53 7.78 -17.92
N GLU A 268 -4.16 7.97 -19.20
CA GLU A 268 -4.71 7.19 -20.32
C GLU A 268 -4.50 5.68 -20.11
N LEU A 269 -3.31 5.26 -19.65
CA LEU A 269 -3.01 3.85 -19.38
C LEU A 269 -3.78 3.28 -18.18
N LEU A 270 -4.21 4.13 -17.25
CA LEU A 270 -5.01 3.75 -16.08
C LEU A 270 -6.52 3.65 -16.41
N GLY A 271 -6.95 4.09 -17.60
CA GLY A 271 -8.34 3.99 -18.04
C GLY A 271 -9.28 4.99 -17.38
N GLU A 272 -8.76 6.00 -16.69
CA GLU A 272 -9.55 7.17 -16.28
C GLU A 272 -9.61 8.12 -17.48
N GLU A 273 -10.74 8.13 -18.19
CA GLU A 273 -11.03 9.19 -19.16
C GLU A 273 -11.07 10.51 -18.39
N ILE A 274 -10.07 11.36 -18.61
CA ILE A 274 -10.08 12.72 -18.09
C ILE A 274 -11.05 13.49 -18.98
N ASP A 275 -12.20 13.88 -18.42
CA ASP A 275 -13.10 14.83 -19.07
C ASP A 275 -12.35 16.16 -19.26
N ASP A 276 -11.83 16.40 -20.47
CA ASP A 276 -11.10 17.63 -20.82
C ASP A 276 -11.94 18.88 -20.50
N GLU A 277 -13.27 18.77 -20.55
CA GLU A 277 -14.21 19.83 -20.20
C GLU A 277 -14.12 20.23 -18.71
N LYS A 278 -13.88 19.26 -17.82
CA LYS A 278 -13.71 19.50 -16.38
C LYS A 278 -12.36 20.15 -16.08
N LEU A 279 -11.32 19.79 -16.84
CA LEU A 279 -9.99 20.38 -16.72
C LEU A 279 -9.98 21.85 -17.18
N GLU A 280 -10.66 22.16 -18.30
CA GLU A 280 -10.83 23.53 -18.79
C GLU A 280 -11.77 24.36 -17.90
N GLY A 281 -12.71 23.72 -17.18
CA GLY A 281 -13.47 24.36 -16.11
C GLY A 281 -12.56 24.90 -14.99
N TRP A 282 -11.64 24.07 -14.49
CA TRP A 282 -10.72 24.45 -13.43
C TRP A 282 -9.75 25.57 -13.83
N ARG A 283 -9.23 25.56 -15.06
CA ARG A 283 -8.38 26.66 -15.57
C ARG A 283 -9.11 27.99 -15.62
N ARG A 284 -10.39 27.98 -16.01
CA ARG A 284 -11.22 29.20 -16.03
C ARG A 284 -11.45 29.73 -14.62
N ASP A 285 -11.75 28.87 -13.66
CA ASP A 285 -11.95 29.26 -12.27
C ASP A 285 -10.67 29.85 -11.66
N GLU A 286 -9.51 29.25 -11.93
CA GLU A 286 -8.21 29.75 -11.46
C GLU A 286 -7.86 31.12 -12.07
N MET A 287 -8.13 31.33 -13.37
CA MET A 287 -7.94 32.65 -14.00
C MET A 287 -8.85 33.72 -13.38
N LEU A 288 -10.12 33.41 -13.13
CA LEU A 288 -11.06 34.33 -12.48
C LEU A 288 -10.63 34.69 -11.06
N GLU A 289 -10.02 33.74 -10.33
CA GLU A 289 -9.51 33.98 -8.98
C GLU A 289 -8.24 34.84 -8.99
N GLN A 290 -7.36 34.65 -9.98
CA GLN A 290 -6.20 35.53 -10.20
C GLN A 290 -6.63 36.97 -10.54
N GLU A 291 -7.63 37.15 -11.41
CA GLU A 291 -8.18 38.48 -11.74
C GLU A 291 -8.76 39.20 -10.52
N LYS A 292 -9.53 38.48 -9.68
CA LYS A 292 -10.06 39.02 -8.41
C LYS A 292 -8.94 39.45 -7.45
N SER A 293 -7.85 38.69 -7.39
CA SER A 293 -6.69 39.00 -6.53
C SER A 293 -5.92 40.23 -7.01
N ASN A 294 -5.82 40.43 -8.33
CA ASN A 294 -5.13 41.57 -8.94
C ASN A 294 -5.97 42.85 -8.88
N GLY A 295 -7.31 42.76 -8.95
CA GLY A 295 -8.21 43.90 -8.78
C GLY A 295 -8.13 44.55 -7.40
N LYS A 296 -7.96 43.75 -6.33
CA LYS A 296 -7.84 44.24 -4.95
C LYS A 296 -6.56 45.04 -4.64
N LYS A 297 -5.52 44.94 -5.47
CA LYS A 297 -4.26 45.67 -5.27
C LYS A 297 -4.21 47.05 -5.95
N LYS A 298 -5.24 47.39 -6.73
CA LYS A 298 -5.31 48.66 -7.49
C LYS A 298 -6.29 49.69 -6.89
N SER A 299 -6.87 49.40 -5.72
CA SER A 299 -7.69 50.35 -4.94
C SER A 299 -7.00 50.67 -3.62
#